data_AF-A0A2H0H4V3-F1
#
_entry.id   AF-A0A2H0H4V3-F1
#
_cell.length_a   1.000
_cell.length_b   1.000
_cell.length_c   1.000
_cell.angle_alpha   90.00
_cell.angle_beta   90.00
_cell.angle_gamma   90.00
#
_symmetry.space_group_name_H-M   'P 1'
#
loop_
_entity.id
_entity.type
_entity.pdbx_description
1 polymer ?
#
loop_
_entity_poly.entity_id
_entity_poly.type
_entity_poly.pdbx_seq_one_letter_code
_entity_poly.pdbx_strand_id
1 'polypeptide(L)'
;MKKILIVLLFAGLMATIFYACKKNAEPIQNNSNTEQQYSDNGMLVYNKLVAFKHEMQNAQKSTTQMSIDSAQWYVEAYYNVTSGYPDSAYLKFDVDFATYSLPVDENNMISVAALSVLISDLESDLNSRILQYGSEVAHMVVGDVNISLTARSSDA
;
A
#
# COMPACT_ATOMS: atom_id res chain seq x y z
N MET A 1 10.28 31.47 49.50
CA MET A 1 9.29 30.41 49.19
C MET A 1 8.81 30.40 47.73
N LYS A 2 8.65 31.55 47.05
CA LYS A 2 8.21 31.58 45.62
C LYS A 2 9.19 30.91 44.64
N LYS A 3 10.50 30.97 44.90
CA LYS A 3 11.53 30.34 44.04
C LYS A 3 11.56 28.81 44.12
N ILE A 4 11.19 28.24 45.28
CA ILE A 4 11.10 26.77 45.48
C ILE A 4 9.84 26.23 44.78
N LEU A 5 8.75 27.00 44.78
CA LEU A 5 7.50 26.63 44.13
C LEU A 5 7.63 26.53 42.60
N ILE A 6 8.47 27.38 41.99
CA ILE A 6 8.73 27.37 40.53
C ILE A 6 9.57 26.14 40.12
N VAL A 7 10.53 25.72 40.95
CA VAL A 7 11.38 24.54 40.65
C VAL A 7 10.57 23.23 40.72
N LEU A 8 9.64 23.12 41.68
CA LEU A 8 8.73 21.96 41.76
C LEU A 8 7.76 21.89 40.58
N LEU A 9 7.31 23.04 40.06
CA LEU A 9 6.44 23.12 38.89
C LEU A 9 7.14 22.68 37.60
N PHE A 10 8.42 23.03 37.43
CA PHE A 10 9.23 22.59 36.29
C PHE A 10 9.59 21.09 36.35
N ALA A 11 9.87 20.54 37.54
CA ALA A 11 10.14 19.13 37.71
C ALA A 11 8.92 18.24 37.43
N GLY A 12 7.71 18.71 37.79
CA GLY A 12 6.46 18.03 37.46
C GLY A 12 6.14 18.01 35.96
N LEU A 13 6.42 19.12 35.25
CA LEU A 13 6.17 19.23 33.81
C LEU A 13 7.10 18.33 32.98
N MET A 14 8.35 18.17 33.40
CA MET A 14 9.31 17.27 32.73
C MET A 14 8.94 15.79 32.87
N ALA A 15 8.31 15.38 33.98
CA ALA A 15 7.88 14.00 34.18
C ALA A 15 6.72 13.60 33.23
N THR A 16 5.88 14.55 32.82
CA THR A 16 4.74 14.26 31.91
C THR A 16 5.14 14.15 30.44
N ILE A 17 6.25 14.75 30.02
CA ILE A 17 6.71 14.69 28.62
C ILE A 17 7.23 13.29 28.27
N PHE A 18 7.84 12.56 29.20
CA PHE A 18 8.30 11.19 28.97
C PHE A 18 7.20 10.14 29.04
N TYR A 19 6.05 10.42 29.67
CA TYR A 19 4.92 9.48 29.69
C TYR A 19 4.05 9.57 28.43
N ALA A 20 4.03 10.73 27.76
CA ALA A 20 3.27 10.96 26.53
C ALA A 20 3.88 10.27 25.28
N CYS A 21 5.11 9.75 25.37
CA CYS A 21 5.77 9.03 24.27
C CYS A 21 5.86 7.52 24.50
N LYS A 22 5.06 6.95 25.41
CA LYS A 22 4.80 5.51 25.38
C LYS A 22 3.74 5.26 24.32
N LYS A 23 4.18 5.10 23.07
CA LYS A 23 3.36 4.56 21.99
C LYS A 23 2.76 3.26 22.54
N ASN A 24 1.46 3.26 22.79
CA ASN A 24 0.72 2.03 23.06
C ASN A 24 0.86 1.18 21.80
N ALA A 25 1.87 0.29 21.82
CA ALA A 25 1.84 -0.89 21.00
C ALA A 25 0.73 -1.75 21.59
N GLU A 26 -0.51 -1.46 21.18
CA GLU A 26 -1.56 -2.44 21.33
C GLU A 26 -1.08 -3.69 20.59
N PRO A 27 -0.91 -4.83 21.27
CA PRO A 27 -0.76 -6.07 20.54
C PRO A 27 -2.04 -6.23 19.73
N ILE A 28 -1.89 -6.36 18.41
CA ILE A 28 -2.97 -6.74 17.52
C ILE A 28 -3.65 -7.96 18.15
N GLN A 29 -4.87 -7.78 18.66
CA GLN A 29 -5.67 -8.90 19.13
C GLN A 29 -6.06 -9.72 17.91
N ASN A 30 -5.26 -10.74 17.60
CA ASN A 30 -5.67 -11.82 16.73
C ASN A 30 -6.81 -12.56 17.45
N ASN A 31 -8.05 -12.19 17.16
CA ASN A 31 -9.21 -13.05 17.38
C ASN A 31 -9.09 -14.24 16.42
N SER A 32 -8.20 -15.17 16.74
CA SER A 32 -7.98 -16.42 16.00
C SER A 32 -9.01 -17.45 16.45
N ASN A 33 -10.22 -17.33 15.90
CA ASN A 33 -11.17 -18.45 15.75
C ASN A 33 -11.48 -18.68 14.26
N THR A 34 -10.48 -18.49 13.41
CA THR A 34 -10.49 -18.93 12.02
C THR A 34 -9.21 -19.74 11.83
N GLU A 35 -9.34 -21.06 11.74
CA GLU A 35 -8.26 -21.93 11.29
C GLU A 35 -7.87 -21.51 9.87
N GLN A 36 -6.85 -20.66 9.77
CA GLN A 36 -6.36 -20.14 8.50
C GLN A 36 -5.37 -21.16 7.90
N GLN A 37 -5.83 -21.93 6.92
CA GLN A 37 -5.02 -22.83 6.08
C GLN A 37 -4.05 -22.04 5.18
N TYR A 38 -3.02 -21.43 5.75
CA TYR A 38 -1.89 -20.92 4.97
C TYR A 38 -0.66 -21.77 5.27
N SER A 39 0.09 -22.15 4.24
CA SER A 39 1.45 -22.66 4.44
C SER A 39 2.31 -21.55 5.05
N ASP A 40 3.36 -21.91 5.79
CA ASP A 40 4.28 -20.94 6.42
C ASP A 40 4.77 -19.89 5.41
N ASN A 41 5.07 -20.32 4.18
CA ASN A 41 5.46 -19.44 3.07
C ASN A 41 4.32 -18.53 2.60
N GLY A 42 3.08 -19.05 2.53
CA GLY A 42 1.91 -18.26 2.16
C GLY A 42 1.64 -17.13 3.16
N MET A 43 1.80 -17.41 4.46
CA MET A 43 1.66 -16.39 5.51
C MET A 43 2.74 -15.29 5.40
N LEU A 44 3.98 -15.66 5.09
CA LEU A 44 5.06 -14.70 4.86
C LEU A 44 4.78 -13.77 3.67
N VAL A 45 4.28 -14.33 2.57
CA VAL A 45 3.92 -13.54 1.37
C VAL A 45 2.76 -12.60 1.69
N TYR A 46 1.69 -13.11 2.32
CA TYR A 46 0.55 -12.30 2.74
C TYR A 46 0.97 -11.12 3.64
N ASN A 47 1.80 -11.37 4.64
CA ASN A 47 2.26 -10.32 5.56
C ASN A 47 3.08 -9.23 4.84
N LYS A 48 3.92 -9.61 3.86
CA LYS A 48 4.64 -8.62 3.03
C LYS A 48 3.70 -7.74 2.24
N LEU A 49 2.63 -8.32 1.69
CA LEU A 49 1.63 -7.60 0.90
C LEU A 49 0.79 -6.64 1.75
N VAL A 50 0.39 -7.07 2.94
CA VAL A 50 -0.30 -6.20 3.91
C VAL A 50 0.59 -5.04 4.34
N ALA A 51 1.87 -5.31 4.64
CA ALA A 51 2.84 -4.27 4.99
C ALA A 51 3.03 -3.27 3.85
N PHE A 52 3.19 -3.76 2.61
CA PHE A 52 3.27 -2.92 1.43
C PHE A 52 2.01 -2.05 1.26
N LYS A 53 0.81 -2.61 1.38
CA LYS A 53 -0.45 -1.84 1.33
C LYS A 53 -0.49 -0.73 2.36
N HIS A 54 -0.03 -1.00 3.58
CA HIS A 54 0.04 0.02 4.64
C HIS A 54 1.07 1.11 4.33
N GLU A 55 2.21 0.75 3.74
CA GLU A 55 3.22 1.71 3.32
C GLU A 55 2.69 2.62 2.21
N MET A 56 1.95 2.06 1.25
CA MET A 56 1.29 2.79 0.17
C MET A 56 0.28 3.84 0.67
N GLN A 57 -0.49 3.50 1.71
CA GLN A 57 -1.39 4.47 2.36
C GLN A 57 -0.65 5.64 3.04
N ASN A 58 0.64 5.46 3.32
CA ASN A 58 1.50 6.47 3.95
C ASN A 58 2.61 6.97 2.99
N ALA A 59 2.47 6.73 1.68
CA ALA A 59 3.55 6.87 0.71
C ALA A 59 4.13 8.30 0.62
N GLN A 60 3.33 9.33 0.92
CA GLN A 60 3.75 10.74 0.97
C GLN A 60 4.93 11.00 1.93
N LYS A 61 5.19 10.09 2.89
CA LYS A 61 6.30 10.18 3.84
C LYS A 61 7.38 9.12 3.61
N SER A 62 7.18 8.23 2.65
CA SER A 62 8.10 7.13 2.39
C SER A 62 9.23 7.61 1.48
N THR A 63 10.47 7.40 1.91
CA THR A 63 11.67 7.51 1.06
C THR A 63 12.09 6.15 0.51
N THR A 64 11.28 5.12 0.71
CA THR A 64 11.57 3.77 0.25
C THR A 64 11.54 3.73 -1.27
N GLN A 65 12.49 2.97 -1.81
CA GLN A 65 12.57 2.65 -3.22
C GLN A 65 12.53 1.15 -3.41
N MET A 66 12.09 0.70 -4.58
CA MET A 66 12.03 -0.71 -4.94
C MET A 66 12.48 -0.94 -6.38
N SER A 67 12.89 -2.17 -6.67
CA SER A 67 13.21 -2.57 -8.05
C SER A 67 11.95 -2.59 -8.92
N ILE A 68 12.16 -2.49 -10.23
CA ILE A 68 11.10 -2.60 -11.24
C ILE A 68 10.31 -3.91 -11.08
N ASP A 69 10.99 -5.04 -10.93
CA ASP A 69 10.33 -6.35 -10.75
C ASP A 69 9.43 -6.36 -9.52
N SER A 70 9.90 -5.78 -8.41
CA SER A 70 9.11 -5.70 -7.18
C SER A 70 7.87 -4.82 -7.38
N ALA A 71 8.02 -3.68 -8.05
CA ALA A 71 6.92 -2.78 -8.35
C ALA A 71 5.85 -3.48 -9.21
N GLN A 72 6.26 -4.22 -10.24
CA GLN A 72 5.35 -4.99 -11.08
C GLN A 72 4.53 -5.98 -10.26
N TRP A 73 5.20 -6.80 -9.45
CA TRP A 73 4.54 -7.77 -8.56
C TRP A 73 3.59 -7.10 -7.57
N TYR A 74 3.99 -5.99 -6.99
CA TYR A 74 3.18 -5.29 -5.99
C TYR A 74 1.94 -4.63 -6.58
N VAL A 75 2.01 -4.08 -7.80
CA VAL A 75 0.83 -3.51 -8.48
C VAL A 75 -0.21 -4.59 -8.75
N GLU A 76 0.22 -5.74 -9.28
CA GLU A 76 -0.68 -6.86 -9.56
C GLU A 76 -1.30 -7.41 -8.26
N ALA A 77 -0.46 -7.61 -7.25
CA ALA A 77 -0.89 -8.16 -5.98
C ALA A 77 -1.79 -7.21 -5.17
N TYR A 78 -1.64 -5.89 -5.33
CA TYR A 78 -2.42 -4.88 -4.59
C TYR A 78 -3.94 -5.11 -4.71
N TYR A 79 -4.41 -5.43 -5.92
CA TYR A 79 -5.82 -5.68 -6.19
C TYR A 79 -6.22 -7.13 -5.91
N ASN A 80 -5.38 -8.09 -6.31
CA ASN A 80 -5.77 -9.50 -6.31
C ASN A 80 -5.75 -10.14 -4.91
N VAL A 81 -4.95 -9.60 -3.97
CA VAL A 81 -4.73 -10.23 -2.66
C VAL A 81 -5.82 -9.89 -1.65
N THR A 82 -6.49 -8.75 -1.84
CA THR A 82 -7.32 -8.17 -0.77
C THR A 82 -8.75 -8.68 -0.75
N SER A 83 -9.19 -9.43 -1.78
CA SER A 83 -10.53 -10.01 -1.81
C SER A 83 -10.57 -11.24 -2.72
N GLY A 84 -10.73 -12.42 -2.13
CA GLY A 84 -11.20 -13.60 -2.86
C GLY A 84 -12.72 -13.55 -2.95
N TYR A 85 -13.28 -13.78 -4.14
CA TYR A 85 -14.73 -13.79 -4.35
C TYR A 85 -15.20 -15.23 -4.60
N PRO A 86 -15.37 -16.06 -3.55
CA PRO A 86 -15.67 -17.49 -3.69
C PRO A 86 -17.01 -17.77 -4.38
N ASP A 87 -17.96 -16.84 -4.30
CA ASP A 87 -19.30 -16.98 -4.89
C ASP A 87 -19.44 -16.24 -6.23
N SER A 88 -18.34 -15.67 -6.77
CA SER A 88 -18.39 -14.95 -8.04
C SER A 88 -18.09 -15.88 -9.21
N ALA A 89 -19.11 -16.60 -9.66
CA ALA A 89 -19.08 -17.23 -10.97
C ALA A 89 -19.29 -16.13 -12.02
N TYR A 90 -18.21 -15.68 -12.66
CA TYR A 90 -18.27 -14.60 -13.65
C TYR A 90 -19.11 -15.02 -14.86
N LEU A 91 -20.27 -14.38 -15.05
CA LEU A 91 -21.14 -14.62 -16.20
C LEU A 91 -20.60 -13.97 -17.48
N LYS A 92 -19.82 -12.90 -17.32
CA LYS A 92 -19.12 -12.14 -18.38
C LYS A 92 -17.75 -11.69 -17.86
N PHE A 93 -16.76 -11.71 -18.74
CA PHE A 93 -15.40 -11.27 -18.48
C PHE A 93 -14.97 -10.35 -19.61
N ASP A 94 -14.84 -9.07 -19.31
CA ASP A 94 -14.39 -8.04 -20.25
C ASP A 94 -12.95 -7.65 -19.91
N VAL A 95 -12.11 -7.46 -20.94
CA VAL A 95 -10.68 -7.17 -20.81
C VAL A 95 -10.39 -5.80 -21.39
N ASP A 96 -9.73 -4.97 -20.59
CA ASP A 96 -9.27 -3.64 -20.96
C ASP A 96 -7.76 -3.51 -20.77
N PHE A 97 -7.15 -2.58 -21.51
CA PHE A 97 -5.73 -2.25 -21.38
C PHE A 97 -5.56 -0.76 -21.07
N ALA A 98 -4.64 -0.47 -20.16
CA ALA A 98 -4.23 0.89 -19.82
C ALA A 98 -2.71 0.96 -19.75
N THR A 99 -2.15 2.12 -20.09
CA THR A 99 -0.71 2.36 -20.07
C THR A 99 -0.44 3.58 -19.21
N TYR A 100 0.47 3.42 -18.24
CA TYR A 100 0.88 4.47 -17.33
C TYR A 100 2.39 4.68 -17.43
N SER A 101 2.84 5.88 -17.07
CA SER A 101 4.26 6.21 -16.97
C SER A 101 4.67 6.32 -15.51
N LEU A 102 5.80 5.74 -15.17
CA LEU A 102 6.34 5.74 -13.82
C LEU A 102 7.80 6.20 -13.86
N PRO A 103 8.17 7.26 -13.12
CA PRO A 103 9.54 7.73 -13.11
C PRO A 103 10.44 6.72 -12.39
N VAL A 104 11.60 6.46 -13.00
CA VAL A 104 12.71 5.70 -12.40
C VAL A 104 13.87 6.64 -12.12
N ASP A 105 14.64 6.34 -11.10
CA ASP A 105 15.87 7.08 -10.80
C ASP A 105 17.07 6.55 -11.60
N GLU A 106 18.24 7.16 -11.37
CA GLU A 106 19.51 6.79 -12.01
C GLU A 106 19.95 5.34 -11.75
N ASN A 107 19.41 4.70 -10.71
CA ASN A 107 19.70 3.31 -10.33
C ASN A 107 18.63 2.32 -10.82
N ASN A 108 17.69 2.75 -11.67
CA ASN A 108 16.52 1.97 -12.10
C ASN A 108 15.60 1.57 -10.92
N MET A 109 15.51 2.42 -9.90
CA MET A 109 14.64 2.22 -8.76
C MET A 109 13.41 3.11 -8.85
N ILE A 110 12.29 2.59 -8.35
CA ILE A 110 11.00 3.26 -8.29
C ILE A 110 10.77 3.69 -6.85
N SER A 111 10.42 4.96 -6.64
CA SER A 111 9.98 5.42 -5.32
C SER A 111 8.57 4.93 -5.00
N VAL A 112 8.34 4.53 -3.74
CA VAL A 112 7.00 4.16 -3.25
C VAL A 112 5.99 5.30 -3.44
N ALA A 113 6.45 6.55 -3.28
CA ALA A 113 5.63 7.74 -3.52
C ALA A 113 5.11 7.81 -4.96
N ALA A 114 5.98 7.62 -5.96
CA ALA A 114 5.56 7.62 -7.36
C ALA A 114 4.62 6.45 -7.69
N LEU A 115 4.91 5.27 -7.14
CA LEU A 115 4.05 4.09 -7.31
C LEU A 115 2.66 4.29 -6.70
N SER A 116 2.58 5.01 -5.59
CA SER A 116 1.30 5.36 -4.94
C SER A 116 0.44 6.31 -5.75
N VAL A 117 1.06 7.28 -6.42
CA VAL A 117 0.33 8.14 -7.36
C VAL A 117 -0.22 7.29 -8.51
N LEU A 118 0.61 6.44 -9.12
CA LEU A 118 0.17 5.56 -10.20
C LEU A 118 -0.98 4.64 -9.79
N ILE A 119 -0.91 4.03 -8.61
CA ILE A 119 -1.99 3.16 -8.11
C ILE A 119 -3.28 3.97 -7.90
N SER A 120 -3.19 5.19 -7.37
CA SER A 120 -4.37 6.07 -7.21
C SER A 120 -4.98 6.46 -8.56
N ASP A 121 -4.17 6.75 -9.57
CA ASP A 121 -4.64 7.07 -10.92
C ASP A 121 -5.34 5.86 -11.55
N LEU A 122 -4.73 4.67 -11.39
CA LEU A 122 -5.29 3.41 -11.84
C LEU A 122 -6.62 3.08 -11.13
N GLU A 123 -6.74 3.28 -9.82
CA GLU A 123 -8.00 3.12 -9.08
C GLU A 123 -9.09 4.04 -9.65
N SER A 124 -8.75 5.31 -9.89
CA SER A 124 -9.69 6.30 -10.43
C SER A 124 -10.17 5.89 -11.83
N ASP A 125 -9.25 5.55 -12.71
CA ASP A 125 -9.56 5.15 -14.09
C ASP A 125 -10.43 3.87 -14.13
N LEU A 126 -10.07 2.86 -13.33
CA LEU A 126 -10.82 1.61 -13.31
C LEU A 126 -12.20 1.76 -12.68
N ASN A 127 -12.34 2.55 -11.61
CA ASN A 127 -13.65 2.87 -11.04
C ASN A 127 -14.55 3.58 -12.07
N SER A 128 -13.98 4.49 -12.85
CA SER A 128 -14.73 5.18 -13.91
C SER A 128 -15.22 4.22 -15.01
N ARG A 129 -14.43 3.19 -15.35
CA ARG A 129 -14.78 2.17 -16.35
C ARG A 129 -15.82 1.19 -15.83
N ILE A 130 -15.68 0.73 -14.58
CA ILE A 130 -16.67 -0.15 -13.94
C ILE A 130 -18.07 0.47 -13.97
N LEU A 131 -18.18 1.77 -13.68
CA LEU A 131 -19.45 2.49 -13.72
C LEU A 131 -20.08 2.52 -15.13
N GLN A 132 -19.28 2.43 -16.20
CA GLN A 132 -19.78 2.41 -17.59
C GLN A 132 -20.34 1.04 -17.98
N TYR A 133 -19.83 -0.06 -17.40
CA TYR A 133 -20.28 -1.41 -17.73
C TYR A 133 -21.66 -1.77 -17.13
N GLY A 134 -22.14 -1.00 -16.13
CA GLY A 134 -23.52 -1.11 -15.64
C GLY A 134 -23.88 -2.43 -14.96
N SER A 135 -22.90 -3.20 -14.48
CA SER A 135 -23.14 -4.43 -13.72
C SER A 135 -23.56 -4.13 -12.28
N GLU A 136 -24.52 -4.89 -11.74
CA GLU A 136 -24.94 -4.80 -10.33
C GLU A 136 -23.81 -5.21 -9.37
N VAL A 137 -22.91 -6.11 -9.81
CA VAL A 137 -21.70 -6.51 -9.07
C VAL A 137 -20.56 -6.59 -10.08
N ALA A 138 -19.54 -5.75 -9.90
CA ALA A 138 -18.33 -5.76 -10.70
C ALA A 138 -17.13 -6.07 -9.79
N HIS A 139 -16.32 -7.04 -10.21
CA HIS A 139 -15.06 -7.34 -9.55
C HIS A 139 -13.91 -6.98 -10.48
N MET A 140 -12.93 -6.31 -9.93
CA MET A 140 -11.72 -5.94 -10.63
C MET A 140 -10.65 -6.99 -10.39
N VAL A 141 -10.03 -7.42 -11.49
CA VAL A 141 -8.82 -8.24 -11.46
C VAL A 141 -7.78 -7.50 -12.29
N VAL A 142 -6.62 -7.27 -11.72
CA VAL A 142 -5.47 -6.68 -12.42
C VAL A 142 -4.51 -7.80 -12.72
N GLY A 143 -4.14 -7.97 -13.98
CA GLY A 143 -3.25 -9.04 -14.43
C GLY A 143 -2.40 -8.59 -15.61
N ASP A 144 -1.42 -9.41 -15.98
CA ASP A 144 -0.51 -9.17 -17.10
C ASP A 144 0.20 -7.80 -17.02
N VAL A 145 0.54 -7.37 -15.81
CA VAL A 145 1.28 -6.12 -15.59
C VAL A 145 2.69 -6.29 -16.14
N ASN A 146 3.08 -5.39 -17.04
CA ASN A 146 4.43 -5.34 -17.61
C ASN A 146 5.00 -3.93 -17.49
N ILE A 147 6.24 -3.82 -17.01
CA ILE A 147 6.97 -2.55 -17.02
C ILE A 147 8.02 -2.60 -18.12
N SER A 148 7.88 -1.72 -19.11
CA SER A 148 8.88 -1.50 -20.15
C SER A 148 9.65 -0.21 -19.89
N LEU A 149 10.99 -0.29 -19.92
CA LEU A 149 11.84 0.89 -19.82
C LEU A 149 11.89 1.59 -21.18
N THR A 150 11.30 2.78 -21.24
CA THR A 150 11.44 3.66 -22.39
C THR A 150 12.45 4.75 -22.03
N ALA A 151 13.68 4.63 -22.54
CA ALA A 151 14.68 5.68 -22.38
C ALA A 151 14.17 6.94 -23.10
N ARG A 152 14.13 8.07 -22.40
CA ARG A 152 13.93 9.37 -23.05
C ARG A 152 15.16 9.61 -23.92
N SER A 153 14.99 9.60 -25.25
CA SER A 153 16.06 9.97 -26.17
C SER A 153 16.66 11.31 -25.72
N SER A 154 17.97 11.33 -25.45
CA SER A 154 18.71 12.55 -25.11
C SER A 154 19.01 13.42 -26.34
N ASP A 155 18.43 13.10 -27.50
CA ASP A 155 18.66 13.84 -28.73
C ASP A 155 17.60 14.94 -28.87
N ALA A 156 17.85 16.07 -28.20
CA ALA A 156 17.26 17.38 -28.50
C ALA A 156 18.28 18.49 -28.26
#